data_AF-A0A849KCU8-F1
#
_entry.id   AF-A0A849KCU8-F1
#
_cell.length_a   1.000
_cell.length_b   1.000
_cell.length_c   1.000
_cell.angle_alpha   90.00
_cell.angle_beta   90.00
_cell.angle_gamma   90.00
#
_symmetry.space_group_name_H-M   'P 1'
#
loop_
_entity.id
_entity.type
_entity.pdbx_description
1 polymer ?
#
loop_
_entity_poly.entity_id
_entity_poly.type
_entity_poly.pdbx_seq_one_letter_code
_entity_poly.pdbx_strand_id
1 'polypeptide(L)'
;MKKAMTLGLLALAAGAAQAGTYSAMQENDCRLVTPGQLSEVIQKVGKDTGLNLPKDMAIRTEVHCAPDGNSKRFVYTIRAAIEKLVHDGEQQRWAHVAQLTGYGTTANTASLLREVRFTVRDVIRQEP
;
A
#
# COMPACT_ATOMS: atom_id res chain seq x y z
N MET A 1 57.61 2.65 -15.75
CA MET A 1 57.17 2.75 -14.34
C MET A 1 55.68 3.01 -14.32
N LYS A 2 54.93 2.19 -13.54
CA LYS A 2 53.60 2.39 -12.93
C LYS A 2 52.44 2.94 -13.77
N LYS A 3 51.24 2.37 -13.81
CA LYS A 3 50.63 1.06 -13.49
C LYS A 3 49.23 1.22 -14.07
N ALA A 4 48.81 0.31 -14.96
CA ALA A 4 47.50 0.37 -15.61
C ALA A 4 46.37 0.32 -14.57
N MET A 5 45.40 1.19 -14.77
CA MET A 5 44.23 1.41 -13.92
C MET A 5 43.23 0.27 -14.17
N THR A 6 43.23 -0.73 -13.28
CA THR A 6 42.25 -1.82 -13.29
C THR A 6 40.99 -1.34 -12.56
N LEU A 7 40.01 -0.80 -13.30
CA LEU A 7 38.64 -0.68 -12.82
C LEU A 7 37.80 -1.73 -13.56
N GLY A 8 37.36 -2.75 -12.84
CA GLY A 8 36.55 -3.81 -13.42
C GLY A 8 36.27 -4.89 -12.40
N LEU A 9 35.44 -4.60 -11.41
CA LEU A 9 34.71 -5.64 -10.70
C LEU A 9 33.22 -5.43 -10.99
N LEU A 10 32.72 -6.23 -11.94
CA LEU A 10 31.32 -6.53 -12.10
C LEU A 10 30.81 -7.15 -10.80
N ALA A 11 30.02 -6.39 -10.03
CA ALA A 11 29.10 -7.00 -9.09
C ALA A 11 27.78 -7.25 -9.84
N LEU A 12 27.69 -8.42 -10.47
CA LEU A 12 26.41 -9.08 -10.73
C LEU A 12 25.75 -9.30 -9.37
N ALA A 13 24.96 -8.33 -8.91
CA ALA A 13 24.01 -8.57 -7.84
C ALA A 13 22.97 -9.53 -8.42
N ALA A 14 23.21 -10.81 -8.13
CA ALA A 14 22.30 -11.92 -8.38
C ALA A 14 20.88 -11.46 -8.08
N GLY A 15 20.02 -11.53 -9.10
CA GLY A 15 18.60 -11.28 -8.98
C GLY A 15 18.03 -12.27 -7.96
N ALA A 16 17.96 -11.83 -6.70
CA ALA A 16 17.05 -12.43 -5.75
C ALA A 16 15.67 -12.21 -6.37
N ALA A 17 15.10 -13.30 -6.88
CA ALA A 17 13.75 -13.32 -7.34
C ALA A 17 12.80 -13.19 -6.13
N GLN A 18 12.83 -12.06 -5.42
CA GLN A 18 11.86 -11.74 -4.37
C GLN A 18 10.52 -11.45 -5.04
N ALA A 19 9.58 -12.39 -4.87
CA ALA A 19 8.16 -12.22 -5.16
C ALA A 19 7.66 -10.87 -4.60
N GLY A 20 6.65 -10.28 -5.24
CA GLY A 20 6.14 -8.97 -4.87
C GLY A 20 5.91 -8.90 -3.39
N THR A 21 6.67 -8.04 -2.75
CA THR A 21 6.45 -7.77 -1.34
C THR A 21 5.03 -7.24 -1.25
N TYR A 22 4.23 -7.78 -0.33
CA TYR A 22 3.04 -7.09 0.19
C TYR A 22 3.52 -5.84 0.94
N SER A 23 4.17 -4.92 0.22
CA SER A 23 4.66 -3.65 0.70
C SER A 23 3.47 -2.73 0.72
N ALA A 24 2.70 -2.78 1.80
CA ALA A 24 1.78 -1.71 2.09
C ALA A 24 2.64 -0.47 2.41
N MET A 25 2.82 0.42 1.43
CA MET A 25 3.17 1.79 1.78
C MET A 25 1.96 2.37 2.47
N GLN A 26 2.18 2.85 3.69
CA GLN A 26 1.10 3.26 4.56
C GLN A 26 1.33 4.70 4.99
N GLU A 27 0.40 5.55 4.59
CA GLU A 27 0.29 6.92 5.06
C GLU A 27 -0.94 7.00 5.97
N ASN A 28 -0.76 7.42 7.23
CA ASN A 28 -1.85 7.44 8.19
C ASN A 28 -1.70 8.61 9.17
N ASP A 29 -2.66 9.52 9.12
CA ASP A 29 -2.79 10.64 10.06
C ASP A 29 -3.84 10.37 11.16
N CYS A 30 -4.50 9.21 11.10
CA CYS A 30 -5.59 8.85 12.01
C CYS A 30 -5.09 8.31 13.34
N ARG A 31 -5.44 8.98 14.45
CA ARG A 31 -5.10 8.52 15.82
C ARG A 31 -5.83 7.26 16.28
N LEU A 32 -6.90 6.85 15.58
CA LEU A 32 -7.68 5.66 15.95
C LEU A 32 -7.01 4.34 15.54
N VAL A 33 -6.11 4.37 14.55
CA VAL A 33 -5.48 3.17 13.98
C VAL A 33 -3.98 3.41 13.92
N THR A 34 -3.19 2.38 14.20
CA THR A 34 -1.74 2.47 14.03
C THR A 34 -1.33 2.02 12.63
N PRO A 35 -0.09 2.35 12.21
CA PRO A 35 0.47 1.80 11.01
C PRO A 35 0.36 0.25 10.95
N GLY A 36 0.90 -0.44 11.96
CA GLY A 36 0.88 -1.91 12.03
C GLY A 36 -0.52 -2.52 11.84
N GLN A 37 -1.57 -1.92 12.43
CA GLN A 37 -2.93 -2.44 12.31
C GLN A 37 -3.49 -2.38 10.88
N LEU A 38 -3.27 -1.30 10.11
CA LEU A 38 -3.75 -1.30 8.72
C LEU A 38 -2.90 -2.23 7.86
N SER A 39 -1.58 -2.29 8.08
CA SER A 39 -0.70 -3.23 7.37
C SER A 39 -1.16 -4.68 7.56
N GLU A 40 -1.50 -5.08 8.79
CA GLU A 40 -2.07 -6.41 9.08
C GLU A 40 -3.40 -6.66 8.36
N VAL A 41 -4.32 -5.68 8.37
CA VAL A 41 -5.61 -5.79 7.66
C VAL A 41 -5.40 -5.96 6.16
N ILE A 42 -4.54 -5.15 5.54
CA ILE A 42 -4.27 -5.21 4.08
C ILE A 42 -3.67 -6.57 3.71
N GLN A 43 -2.65 -7.03 4.45
CA GLN A 43 -2.04 -8.34 4.23
C GLN A 43 -3.06 -9.47 4.40
N LYS A 44 -3.93 -9.38 5.40
CA LYS A 44 -4.98 -10.37 5.61
C LYS A 44 -5.98 -10.36 4.46
N VAL A 45 -6.41 -9.20 3.95
CA VAL A 45 -7.32 -9.13 2.80
C VAL A 45 -6.67 -9.69 1.54
N GLY A 46 -5.41 -9.35 1.26
CA GLY A 46 -4.68 -9.92 0.13
C GLY A 46 -4.64 -11.45 0.17
N LYS A 47 -4.33 -12.02 1.34
CA LYS A 47 -4.37 -13.48 1.57
C LYS A 47 -5.79 -14.06 1.42
N ASP A 48 -6.78 -13.44 2.05
CA ASP A 48 -8.18 -13.92 2.06
C ASP A 48 -8.81 -13.88 0.65
N THR A 49 -8.37 -12.96 -0.22
CA THR A 49 -8.86 -12.81 -1.61
C THR A 49 -8.09 -13.67 -2.62
N GLY A 50 -6.98 -14.30 -2.21
CA GLY A 50 -6.13 -15.06 -3.11
C GLY A 50 -5.39 -14.21 -4.14
N LEU A 51 -5.35 -12.88 -3.94
CA LEU A 51 -4.66 -11.97 -4.85
C LEU A 51 -3.16 -12.24 -4.83
N ASN A 52 -2.62 -12.64 -5.98
CA ASN A 52 -1.19 -12.85 -6.15
C ASN A 52 -0.58 -11.65 -6.88
N LEU A 53 -0.09 -10.67 -6.14
CA LEU A 53 0.49 -9.46 -6.72
C LEU A 53 1.87 -9.75 -7.35
N PRO A 54 2.07 -9.38 -8.63
CA PRO A 54 3.39 -9.32 -9.25
C PRO A 54 4.36 -8.42 -8.50
N LYS A 55 5.67 -8.56 -8.78
CA LYS A 55 6.74 -7.80 -8.11
C LYS A 55 6.70 -6.30 -8.32
N ASP A 56 6.16 -5.92 -9.46
CA ASP A 56 5.94 -4.56 -9.88
C ASP A 56 4.58 -4.04 -9.43
N MET A 57 3.85 -4.73 -8.53
CA MET A 57 2.58 -4.24 -8.00
C MET A 57 2.55 -4.17 -6.47
N ALA A 58 1.78 -3.23 -5.96
CA ALA A 58 1.58 -3.02 -4.53
C ALA A 58 0.13 -2.62 -4.23
N ILE A 59 -0.35 -2.91 -3.02
CA ILE A 59 -1.57 -2.29 -2.50
C ILE A 59 -1.17 -1.19 -1.54
N ARG A 60 -1.61 0.02 -1.83
CA ARG A 60 -1.44 1.19 -0.97
C ARG A 60 -2.76 1.49 -0.27
N THR A 61 -2.71 1.82 1.01
CA THR A 61 -3.90 2.26 1.73
C THR A 61 -3.57 3.41 2.67
N GLU A 62 -4.36 4.46 2.58
CA GLU A 62 -4.23 5.68 3.35
C GLU A 62 -5.49 5.93 4.13
N VAL A 63 -5.33 6.34 5.39
CA VAL A 63 -6.46 6.68 6.26
C VAL A 63 -6.23 8.04 6.87
N HIS A 64 -7.14 8.97 6.58
CA HIS A 64 -7.18 10.27 7.24
C HIS A 64 -8.40 10.34 8.14
N CYS A 65 -8.23 10.92 9.33
CA CYS A 65 -9.32 11.14 10.28
C CYS A 65 -9.34 12.57 10.79
N ALA A 66 -10.54 13.12 10.94
CA ALA A 66 -10.79 14.39 11.60
C ALA A 66 -11.83 14.18 12.72
N PRO A 67 -11.67 14.84 13.88
CA PRO A 67 -12.73 14.83 14.89
C PRO A 67 -14.00 15.50 14.33
N ASP A 68 -15.15 14.91 14.58
CA ASP A 68 -16.44 15.52 14.30
C ASP A 68 -16.72 16.54 15.41
N GLY A 69 -16.70 17.84 15.10
CA GLY A 69 -16.61 18.93 16.08
C GLY A 69 -17.71 18.97 17.15
N ASN A 70 -18.83 18.28 16.94
CA ASN A 70 -19.95 18.21 17.88
C ASN A 70 -20.14 16.83 18.53
N SER A 71 -19.27 15.86 18.24
CA SER A 71 -19.44 14.49 18.74
C SER A 71 -18.12 13.85 19.17
N LYS A 72 -18.20 12.72 19.90
CA LYS A 72 -17.02 11.88 20.21
C LYS A 72 -16.62 10.98 19.03
N ARG A 73 -17.13 11.25 17.82
CA ARG A 73 -16.85 10.47 16.61
C ARG A 73 -15.76 11.15 15.79
N PHE A 74 -15.19 10.36 14.88
CA PHE A 74 -14.26 10.81 13.87
C PHE A 74 -14.90 10.61 12.52
N VAL A 75 -14.74 11.59 11.65
CA VAL A 75 -14.95 11.45 10.20
C VAL A 75 -13.67 10.87 9.63
N TYR A 76 -13.77 9.86 8.77
CA TYR A 76 -12.63 9.26 8.12
C TYR A 76 -12.77 9.25 6.60
N THR A 77 -11.62 9.26 5.94
CA THR A 77 -11.46 8.96 4.51
C THR A 77 -10.45 7.83 4.37
N ILE A 78 -10.83 6.77 3.68
CA ILE A 78 -9.98 5.62 3.38
C ILE A 78 -9.72 5.64 1.88
N ARG A 79 -8.46 5.72 1.47
CA ARG A 79 -8.07 5.53 0.06
C ARG A 79 -7.36 4.21 -0.05
N ALA A 80 -7.83 3.32 -0.90
CA ALA A 80 -7.13 2.08 -1.22
C ALA A 80 -6.85 2.06 -2.72
N ALA A 81 -5.63 1.70 -3.09
CA ALA A 81 -5.22 1.60 -4.49
C ALA A 81 -4.36 0.36 -4.72
N ILE A 82 -4.52 -0.23 -5.90
CA ILE A 82 -3.52 -1.14 -6.47
C ILE A 82 -2.64 -0.28 -7.36
N GLU A 83 -1.35 -0.30 -7.12
CA GLU A 83 -0.35 0.45 -7.88
C GLU A 83 0.55 -0.50 -8.64
N LYS A 84 0.97 -0.09 -9.83
CA LYS A 84 1.97 -0.79 -10.63
C LYS A 84 3.18 0.12 -10.88
N LEU A 85 4.38 -0.41 -10.71
CA LEU A 85 5.62 0.24 -11.07
C LEU A 85 5.71 0.29 -12.60
N VAL A 86 5.56 1.49 -13.16
CA VAL A 86 5.68 1.75 -14.60
C VAL A 86 7.00 2.45 -14.89
N HIS A 87 7.54 2.16 -16.07
CA HIS A 87 8.74 2.81 -16.60
C HIS A 87 8.30 3.84 -17.63
N ASP A 88 8.56 5.11 -17.36
CA ASP A 88 8.19 6.25 -18.21
C ASP A 88 9.49 6.88 -18.73
N GLY A 89 10.05 6.26 -19.78
CA GLY A 89 11.41 6.57 -20.24
C GLY A 89 12.47 6.12 -19.23
N GLU A 90 13.25 7.08 -18.70
CA GLU A 90 14.30 6.82 -17.71
C GLU A 90 13.80 6.85 -16.25
N GLN A 91 12.54 7.21 -16.00
CA GLN A 91 11.98 7.33 -14.65
C GLN A 91 11.07 6.15 -14.30
N GLN A 92 11.24 5.63 -13.09
CA GLN A 92 10.30 4.68 -12.48
C GLN A 92 9.28 5.44 -11.63
N ARG A 93 7.99 5.16 -11.84
CA ARG A 93 6.92 5.72 -11.01
C ARG A 93 5.85 4.67 -10.72
N TRP A 94 5.17 4.82 -9.59
CA TRP A 94 3.98 4.02 -9.28
C TRP A 94 2.76 4.66 -9.94
N ALA A 95 1.99 3.86 -10.69
CA ALA A 95 0.75 4.28 -11.34
C ALA A 95 -0.41 3.49 -10.77
N HIS A 96 -1.53 4.17 -10.47
CA HIS A 96 -2.74 3.49 -10.02
C HIS A 96 -3.33 2.63 -11.15
N VAL A 97 -3.55 1.35 -10.85
CA VAL A 97 -4.26 0.38 -11.69
C VAL A 97 -5.75 0.36 -11.32
N ALA A 98 -6.03 0.38 -10.03
CA ALA A 98 -7.37 0.49 -9.47
C ALA A 98 -7.31 1.36 -8.21
N GLN A 99 -8.36 2.13 -7.95
CA GLN A 99 -8.46 2.97 -6.78
C GLN A 99 -9.90 3.06 -6.30
N LEU A 100 -10.08 2.97 -4.98
CA LEU A 100 -11.35 3.19 -4.32
C LEU A 100 -11.15 4.15 -3.14
N THR A 101 -12.11 5.06 -2.97
CA THR A 101 -12.16 5.91 -1.78
C THR A 101 -13.45 5.64 -1.01
N GLY A 102 -13.31 5.26 0.25
CA GLY A 102 -14.38 5.08 1.21
C GLY A 102 -14.44 6.24 2.22
N TYR A 103 -15.63 6.55 2.70
CA TYR A 103 -15.87 7.60 3.68
C TYR A 103 -16.80 7.09 4.77
N GLY A 104 -16.73 7.72 5.95
CA GLY A 104 -17.74 7.49 6.97
C GLY A 104 -17.40 8.12 8.30
N THR A 105 -18.13 7.68 9.33
CA THR A 105 -17.92 8.14 10.70
C THR A 105 -17.82 6.94 11.64
N THR A 106 -16.94 7.03 12.64
CA THR A 106 -16.74 5.96 13.62
C THR A 106 -16.36 6.54 14.97
N ALA A 107 -16.70 5.81 16.04
CA ALA A 107 -16.24 6.12 17.40
C ALA A 107 -15.07 5.23 17.86
N ASN A 108 -14.72 4.19 17.10
CA ASN A 108 -13.72 3.21 17.54
C ASN A 108 -12.90 2.61 16.39
N THR A 109 -11.74 2.07 16.76
CA THR A 109 -10.76 1.41 15.90
C THR A 109 -11.32 0.20 15.15
N ALA A 110 -12.08 -0.66 15.83
CA ALA A 110 -12.57 -1.91 15.23
C ALA A 110 -13.51 -1.68 14.05
N SER A 111 -14.37 -0.66 14.14
CA SER A 111 -15.27 -0.29 13.05
C SER A 111 -14.49 0.31 11.89
N LEU A 112 -13.49 1.16 12.15
CA LEU A 112 -12.62 1.71 11.11
C LEU A 112 -11.86 0.61 10.36
N LEU A 113 -11.24 -0.33 11.07
CA LEU A 113 -10.51 -1.44 10.46
C LEU A 113 -11.41 -2.36 9.62
N ARG A 114 -12.69 -2.51 10.00
CA ARG A 114 -13.68 -3.24 9.19
C ARG A 114 -13.93 -2.54 7.86
N GLU A 115 -14.10 -1.22 7.85
CA GLU A 115 -14.35 -0.43 6.65
C GLU A 115 -13.12 -0.38 5.74
N VAL A 116 -11.92 -0.32 6.32
CA VAL A 116 -10.65 -0.49 5.59
C VAL A 116 -10.64 -1.85 4.90
N ARG A 117 -10.98 -2.93 5.62
CA ARG A 117 -11.04 -4.28 5.06
C ARG A 117 -11.98 -4.35 3.86
N PHE A 118 -13.17 -3.75 3.95
CA PHE A 118 -14.14 -3.74 2.84
C PHE A 118 -13.62 -2.94 1.65
N THR A 119 -13.09 -1.74 1.88
CA THR A 119 -12.56 -0.87 0.82
C THR A 119 -11.39 -1.55 0.09
N VAL A 120 -10.46 -2.16 0.82
CA VAL A 120 -9.33 -2.91 0.23
C VAL A 120 -9.83 -4.14 -0.55
N ARG A 121 -10.78 -4.89 -0.01
CA ARG A 121 -11.34 -6.05 -0.74
C ARG A 121 -12.03 -5.61 -2.03
N ASP A 122 -12.75 -4.50 -1.98
CA ASP A 122 -13.53 -4.04 -3.12
C ASP A 122 -12.64 -3.41 -4.21
N VAL A 123 -11.52 -2.74 -3.87
CA VAL A 123 -10.53 -2.33 -4.88
C VAL A 123 -9.83 -3.54 -5.52
N ILE A 124 -9.57 -4.61 -4.76
CA ILE A 124 -9.02 -5.87 -5.30
C ILE A 124 -9.97 -6.51 -6.32
N ARG A 125 -11.27 -6.48 -6.06
CA ARG A 125 -12.27 -7.01 -6.99
C ARG A 125 -12.41 -6.19 -8.29
N GLN A 126 -11.87 -4.98 -8.31
CA GLN A 126 -11.84 -4.15 -9.52
C GLN A 126 -10.60 -4.42 -10.38
N GLU A 127 -9.62 -5.20 -9.90
CA GLU A 127 -8.53 -5.66 -10.76
C GLU A 127 -9.12 -6.62 -11.82
N PRO A 128 -8.94 -6.32 -13.12
CA PRO A 128 -9.46 -7.15 -14.21
C PRO A 128 -8.75 -8.49 -14.39
#